data_AF-A0A179F713-F1
#
_entry.id   AF-A0A179F713-F1
#
_cell.length_a   1.000
_cell.length_b   1.000
_cell.length_c   1.000
_cell.angle_alpha   90.00
_cell.angle_beta   90.00
_cell.angle_gamma   90.00
#
_symmetry.space_group_name_H-M   'P 1'
#
loop_
_entity.id
_entity.type
_entity.pdbx_description
1 polymer ?
#
loop_
_entity_poly.entity_id
_entity_poly.type
_entity_poly.pdbx_seq_one_letter_code
_entity_poly.pdbx_strand_id
1 'polypeptide(L)'
;MSPSPPVVEGFPEYPPRSALPNLTLPASLHHDDINPCQITESWISALRKSIREKNTADLSNLFVEESWWRDLLGLGWKITSKYGPAAISNYVLGSTTAVEVTNVITTPPLHPQIKTTGPATYIQAGFTLTTKFGHGRGVVRLACVTPNEWKAWTVSTELERLTENINGVTIVNGNTETKSEDEFQVLVIGAGQCGVGFAAHLQHMNLRYLLIEQHPRAGDSWRNRYDTLKTHTPNSMDHFPFLPYPSTFPKNMPKDQVADWIESYAKSMNLNIATSTTVKNIHHNEHSFTIDLDVNGVLRTVTSRHIVLSTGLHSDEPIPLRVPGTKTFRGKLYHSSQHKSASQMPDVENKRVTIIGSGTSAHDTAQDFAQHNAKQVTLVQRSPIVFASIESLEKFLLPHWIDPGVRVEDKDLIDKSMPNALVLTLAAGASHLCTLHDKEVLSGLAKAGMAIRTGEDGIGLLDHLYMKGGHIYIDHGAAQMIVDGRIKVHRCKGGVKELYSSGIEMADGTRIESDVVVTATGFEKNGSVVLGLFGNEIAEKVAAHDWGRLDEESERKGWWRPTGFPGLWCMKGAFNWSRQYSGLLAMQIDAIERGYNDDYYMV
;
A
#
# COMPACT_ATOMS: atom_id res chain seq x y z
N MET A 1 17.85 23.38 -6.08
CA MET A 1 17.56 22.41 -5.01
C MET A 1 16.28 22.87 -4.34
N SER A 2 15.20 22.10 -4.45
CA SER A 2 13.95 22.40 -3.74
C SER A 2 14.20 22.34 -2.23
N PRO A 3 13.59 23.22 -1.42
CA PRO A 3 13.65 23.05 0.03
C PRO A 3 12.95 21.75 0.39
N SER A 4 13.69 20.77 0.91
CA SER A 4 13.10 19.61 1.56
C SER A 4 12.36 20.06 2.82
N PRO A 5 11.25 19.41 3.21
CA PRO A 5 10.58 19.72 4.46
C PRO A 5 11.59 19.63 5.63
N PRO A 6 11.49 20.51 6.65
CA PRO A 6 12.39 20.48 7.79
C PRO A 6 12.35 19.11 8.46
N VAL A 7 13.53 18.51 8.64
CA VAL A 7 13.74 17.19 9.24
C VAL A 7 13.71 17.36 10.76
N VAL A 8 12.74 16.75 11.44
CA VAL A 8 12.80 16.54 12.89
C VAL A 8 13.67 15.32 13.17
N GLU A 9 14.80 15.49 13.88
CA GLU A 9 15.70 14.39 14.25
C GLU A 9 15.00 13.32 15.09
N GLY A 10 15.32 12.04 14.85
CA GLY A 10 14.89 10.98 15.77
C GLY A 10 15.20 9.55 15.35
N PHE A 11 15.06 9.19 14.07
CA PHE A 11 15.14 7.77 13.67
C PHE A 11 15.67 7.58 12.24
N PRO A 12 16.94 7.17 12.02
CA PRO A 12 17.51 7.05 10.68
C PRO A 12 16.80 6.03 9.76
N GLU A 13 15.92 5.19 10.32
CA GLU A 13 15.11 4.20 9.60
C GLU A 13 13.72 4.73 9.16
N TYR A 14 13.21 5.80 9.77
CA TYR A 14 11.88 6.35 9.51
C TYR A 14 11.97 7.82 9.08
N PRO A 15 11.16 8.27 8.12
CA PRO A 15 11.19 9.66 7.70
C PRO A 15 10.83 10.60 8.88
N PRO A 16 11.42 11.80 8.95
CA PRO A 16 11.01 12.81 9.91
C PRO A 16 9.53 13.17 9.74
N ARG A 17 8.92 13.68 10.81
CA ARG A 17 7.56 14.23 10.74
C ARG A 17 7.56 15.53 9.95
N SER A 18 6.51 15.71 9.13
CA SER A 18 6.27 16.96 8.43
C SER A 18 5.65 17.97 9.40
N ALA A 19 6.05 19.23 9.30
CA ALA A 19 5.41 20.31 10.04
C ALA A 19 3.93 20.44 9.63
N LEU A 20 3.06 20.68 10.60
CA LEU A 20 1.68 21.06 10.37
C LEU A 20 1.56 22.59 10.53
N PRO A 21 0.90 23.31 9.61
CA PRO A 21 0.59 24.71 9.82
C PRO A 21 -0.40 24.88 10.98
N ASN A 22 -0.65 26.12 11.41
CA ASN A 22 -1.73 26.36 12.36
C ASN A 22 -3.09 26.07 11.68
N LEU A 23 -3.72 24.97 12.08
CA LEU A 23 -5.00 24.50 11.56
C LEU A 23 -6.10 24.69 12.61
N THR A 24 -6.18 25.87 13.22
CA THR A 24 -7.23 26.18 14.20
C THR A 24 -8.02 27.40 13.74
N LEU A 25 -9.30 27.46 14.10
CA LEU A 25 -10.09 28.66 13.87
C LEU A 25 -9.70 29.73 14.90
N PRO A 26 -9.53 31.00 14.49
CA PRO A 26 -9.43 32.10 15.43
C PRO A 26 -10.63 32.10 16.39
N ALA A 27 -10.41 32.42 17.67
CA ALA A 27 -11.47 32.41 18.68
C ALA A 27 -12.67 33.32 18.34
N SER A 28 -12.48 34.30 17.46
CA SER A 28 -13.50 35.23 16.98
C SER A 28 -14.37 34.70 15.84
N LEU A 29 -14.08 33.52 15.28
CA LEU A 29 -14.75 32.97 14.11
C LEU A 29 -15.49 31.67 14.49
N HIS A 30 -16.82 31.70 14.42
CA HIS A 30 -17.63 30.52 14.68
C HIS A 30 -17.92 29.74 13.39
N HIS A 31 -18.22 28.44 13.51
CA HIS A 31 -18.51 27.58 12.37
C HIS A 31 -19.69 28.09 11.52
N ASP A 32 -20.71 28.63 12.16
CA ASP A 32 -21.93 29.12 11.48
C ASP A 32 -21.68 30.39 10.65
N ASP A 33 -20.58 31.10 10.91
CA ASP A 33 -20.18 32.30 10.18
C ASP A 33 -19.34 31.98 8.92
N ILE A 34 -18.92 30.73 8.77
CA ILE A 34 -18.06 30.28 7.67
C ILE A 34 -18.95 29.77 6.55
N ASN A 35 -18.74 30.28 5.33
CA ASN A 35 -19.35 29.76 4.12
C ASN A 35 -18.31 28.98 3.28
N PRO A 36 -18.20 27.64 3.43
CA PRO A 36 -17.17 26.86 2.76
C PRO A 36 -17.26 26.94 1.24
N CYS A 37 -18.47 27.04 0.69
CA CYS A 37 -18.68 27.13 -0.75
C CYS A 37 -18.10 28.43 -1.31
N GLN A 38 -18.45 29.57 -0.71
CA GLN A 38 -17.96 30.88 -1.14
C GLN A 38 -16.43 30.99 -1.01
N ILE A 39 -15.87 30.52 0.10
CA ILE A 39 -14.42 30.52 0.35
C ILE A 39 -13.70 29.67 -0.69
N THR A 40 -14.20 28.46 -0.94
CA THR A 40 -13.61 27.54 -1.93
C THR A 40 -13.66 28.12 -3.34
N GLU A 41 -14.81 28.66 -3.77
CA GLU A 41 -14.95 29.28 -5.10
C GLU A 41 -14.02 30.48 -5.27
N SER A 42 -13.87 31.30 -4.23
CA SER A 42 -12.95 32.44 -4.25
C SER A 42 -11.51 31.98 -4.45
N TRP A 43 -11.08 30.95 -3.73
CA TRP A 43 -9.73 30.38 -3.86
C TRP A 43 -9.50 29.74 -5.22
N ILE A 44 -10.47 28.95 -5.73
CA ILE A 44 -10.39 28.31 -7.05
C ILE A 44 -10.35 29.37 -8.18
N SER A 45 -11.12 30.45 -8.06
CA SER A 45 -11.07 31.57 -9.00
C SER A 45 -9.69 32.24 -9.02
N ALA A 46 -9.10 32.45 -7.84
CA ALA A 46 -7.75 32.99 -7.72
C ALA A 46 -6.69 32.04 -8.30
N LEU A 47 -6.80 30.73 -8.05
CA LEU A 47 -5.92 29.72 -8.63
C LEU A 47 -5.97 29.76 -10.17
N ARG A 48 -7.17 29.76 -10.76
CA ARG A 48 -7.35 29.86 -12.22
C ARG A 48 -6.70 31.12 -12.78
N LYS A 49 -6.90 32.26 -12.10
CA LYS A 49 -6.32 33.53 -12.49
C LYS A 49 -4.79 33.45 -12.50
N SER A 50 -4.18 32.99 -11.40
CA SER A 50 -2.73 32.90 -11.27
C SER A 50 -2.09 31.95 -12.28
N ILE A 51 -2.74 30.81 -12.59
CA ILE A 51 -2.28 29.89 -13.64
C ILE A 51 -2.35 30.54 -15.03
N ARG A 52 -3.49 31.17 -15.36
CA ARG A 52 -3.70 31.83 -16.66
C ARG A 52 -2.73 32.97 -16.90
N GLU A 53 -2.47 33.78 -15.87
CA GLU A 53 -1.58 34.94 -15.93
C GLU A 53 -0.11 34.56 -15.73
N LYS A 54 0.19 33.30 -15.43
CA LYS A 54 1.53 32.79 -15.10
C LYS A 54 2.22 33.61 -14.00
N ASN A 55 1.45 34.06 -13.01
CA ASN A 55 1.95 34.90 -11.93
C ASN A 55 2.39 34.05 -10.73
N THR A 56 3.69 33.84 -10.60
CA THR A 56 4.30 33.06 -9.50
C THR A 56 4.02 33.65 -8.12
N ALA A 57 4.00 34.98 -7.98
CA ALA A 57 3.78 35.65 -6.70
C ALA A 57 2.33 35.48 -6.24
N ASP A 58 1.37 35.71 -7.14
CA ASP A 58 -0.05 35.53 -6.85
C ASP A 58 -0.36 34.07 -6.53
N LEU A 59 0.22 33.13 -7.31
CA LEU A 59 0.06 31.69 -7.05
C LEU A 59 0.65 31.29 -5.69
N SER A 60 1.86 31.74 -5.36
CA SER A 60 2.50 31.43 -4.08
C SER A 60 1.68 31.96 -2.90
N ASN A 61 1.06 33.13 -3.03
CA ASN A 61 0.24 33.72 -1.97
C ASN A 61 -1.06 32.94 -1.68
N LEU A 62 -1.46 32.00 -2.53
CA LEU A 62 -2.63 31.13 -2.30
C LEU A 62 -2.38 30.03 -1.28
N PHE A 63 -1.15 29.85 -0.81
CA PHE A 63 -0.74 28.75 0.05
C PHE A 63 -0.21 29.24 1.40
N VAL A 64 -0.39 28.44 2.44
CA VAL A 64 0.37 28.60 3.71
C VAL A 64 1.82 28.15 3.51
N GLU A 65 2.72 28.50 4.42
CA GLU A 65 4.14 28.16 4.30
C GLU A 65 4.36 26.63 4.31
N GLU A 66 3.76 25.91 5.26
CA GLU A 66 3.77 24.45 5.34
C GLU A 66 2.70 23.82 4.43
N SER A 67 2.73 24.16 3.13
CA SER A 67 1.78 23.69 2.14
C SER A 67 2.31 22.57 1.25
N TRP A 68 1.38 21.83 0.65
CA TRP A 68 1.67 20.73 -0.24
C TRP A 68 0.82 20.74 -1.50
N TRP A 69 1.43 20.35 -2.63
CA TRP A 69 0.71 19.93 -3.83
C TRP A 69 1.10 18.50 -4.19
N ARG A 70 0.16 17.56 -4.16
CA ARG A 70 0.37 16.17 -4.58
C ARG A 70 -0.27 15.93 -5.95
N ASP A 71 0.54 15.66 -6.95
CA ASP A 71 0.07 15.36 -8.30
C ASP A 71 0.09 13.86 -8.58
N LEU A 72 -1.05 13.37 -9.07
CA LEU A 72 -1.34 12.02 -9.51
C LEU A 72 -1.73 12.10 -11.00
N LEU A 73 -0.74 12.47 -11.83
CA LEU A 73 -0.83 12.53 -13.29
C LEU A 73 -1.59 13.74 -13.88
N GLY A 74 -2.05 14.67 -13.04
CA GLY A 74 -2.80 15.85 -13.48
C GLY A 74 -1.92 16.95 -14.07
N LEU A 75 -0.69 17.12 -13.59
CA LEU A 75 0.26 18.15 -14.00
C LEU A 75 1.47 17.59 -14.76
N GLY A 76 1.72 16.28 -14.69
CA GLY A 76 2.71 15.57 -15.50
C GLY A 76 2.65 14.06 -15.28
N TRP A 77 3.39 13.26 -16.06
CA TRP A 77 3.28 11.79 -16.03
C TRP A 77 3.99 11.07 -14.87
N LYS A 78 4.33 11.80 -13.80
CA LYS A 78 5.02 11.26 -12.62
C LYS A 78 4.21 11.59 -11.37
N ILE A 79 3.90 10.58 -10.56
CA ILE A 79 3.37 10.79 -9.21
C ILE A 79 4.43 11.54 -8.38
N THR A 80 4.06 12.71 -7.85
CA THR A 80 4.99 13.63 -7.18
C THR A 80 4.29 14.45 -6.11
N SER A 81 5.04 14.86 -5.09
CA SER A 81 4.59 15.78 -4.05
C SER A 81 5.55 16.96 -3.96
N LYS A 82 5.01 18.19 -3.96
CA LYS A 82 5.77 19.44 -3.85
C LYS A 82 5.46 20.10 -2.51
N TYR A 83 6.51 20.51 -1.81
CA TYR A 83 6.43 21.15 -0.50
C TYR A 83 6.77 22.63 -0.59
N GLY A 84 5.92 23.46 -0.01
CA GLY A 84 6.09 24.90 0.11
C GLY A 84 5.65 25.71 -1.12
N PRO A 85 5.22 26.98 -0.94
CA PRO A 85 4.61 27.79 -1.99
C PRO A 85 5.46 27.93 -3.26
N ALA A 86 6.77 28.09 -3.10
CA ALA A 86 7.69 28.30 -4.22
C ALA A 86 7.83 27.04 -5.09
N ALA A 87 8.00 25.86 -4.49
CA ALA A 87 8.13 24.61 -5.23
C ALA A 87 6.81 24.24 -5.93
N ILE A 88 5.68 24.47 -5.25
CA ILE A 88 4.34 24.30 -5.81
C ILE A 88 4.16 25.21 -7.03
N SER A 89 4.44 26.50 -6.90
CA SER A 89 4.23 27.47 -7.98
C SER A 89 5.10 27.16 -9.20
N ASN A 90 6.38 26.83 -8.98
CA ASN A 90 7.28 26.43 -10.05
C ASN A 90 6.79 25.17 -10.79
N TYR A 91 6.28 24.19 -10.05
CA TYR A 91 5.78 22.95 -10.64
C TYR A 91 4.47 23.15 -11.42
N VAL A 92 3.50 23.85 -10.84
CA VAL A 92 2.20 24.12 -11.49
C VAL A 92 2.38 24.94 -12.76
N LEU A 93 3.17 26.02 -12.71
CA LEU A 93 3.42 26.88 -13.87
C LEU A 93 4.34 26.24 -14.92
N GLY A 94 5.15 25.26 -14.52
CA GLY A 94 5.99 24.45 -15.39
C GLY A 94 5.27 23.25 -16.02
N SER A 95 3.99 23.02 -15.72
CA SER A 95 3.25 21.87 -16.22
C SER A 95 3.15 21.84 -17.75
N THR A 96 3.43 20.68 -18.34
CA THR A 96 3.37 20.45 -19.79
C THR A 96 2.00 19.93 -20.26
N THR A 97 1.07 19.69 -19.32
CA THR A 97 -0.24 19.07 -19.59
C THR A 97 -1.34 20.08 -19.89
N ALA A 98 -1.08 21.39 -19.75
CA ALA A 98 -2.08 22.46 -19.90
C ALA A 98 -3.32 22.23 -19.01
N VAL A 99 -3.10 22.15 -17.69
CA VAL A 99 -4.17 21.96 -16.71
C VAL A 99 -5.14 23.15 -16.67
N GLU A 100 -6.42 22.86 -16.59
CA GLU A 100 -7.49 23.81 -16.32
C GLU A 100 -8.38 23.27 -15.20
N VAL A 101 -8.52 24.03 -14.11
CA VAL A 101 -9.47 23.71 -13.04
C VAL A 101 -10.85 24.21 -13.46
N THR A 102 -11.86 23.35 -13.53
CA THR A 102 -13.12 23.66 -14.22
C THR A 102 -14.29 23.97 -13.31
N ASN A 103 -14.58 23.16 -12.28
CA ASN A 103 -15.70 23.41 -11.36
C ASN A 103 -15.37 22.95 -9.94
N VAL A 104 -15.95 23.60 -8.92
CA VAL A 104 -16.05 23.02 -7.57
C VAL A 104 -17.12 21.94 -7.60
N ILE A 105 -16.82 20.79 -7.00
CA ILE A 105 -17.78 19.69 -6.89
C ILE A 105 -18.77 20.05 -5.78
N THR A 106 -20.08 19.99 -6.05
CA THR A 106 -21.13 20.37 -5.10
C THR A 106 -21.85 19.17 -4.47
N THR A 107 -21.49 17.96 -4.89
CA THR A 107 -22.11 16.71 -4.40
C THR A 107 -21.30 16.09 -3.26
N PRO A 108 -21.94 15.49 -2.23
CA PRO A 108 -21.24 14.69 -1.23
C PRO A 108 -20.41 13.54 -1.84
N PRO A 109 -19.29 13.15 -1.20
CA PRO A 109 -18.66 13.76 -0.02
C PRO A 109 -17.72 14.92 -0.37
N LEU A 110 -17.62 15.31 -1.65
CA LEU A 110 -16.62 16.25 -2.15
C LEU A 110 -17.07 17.71 -2.13
N HIS A 111 -18.31 18.01 -1.75
CA HIS A 111 -18.77 19.39 -1.56
C HIS A 111 -17.93 20.11 -0.49
N PRO A 112 -17.69 21.43 -0.67
CA PRO A 112 -17.00 22.24 0.32
C PRO A 112 -17.63 22.12 1.70
N GLN A 113 -16.85 21.68 2.67
CA GLN A 113 -17.32 21.51 4.05
C GLN A 113 -16.19 21.67 5.04
N ILE A 114 -16.53 22.12 6.25
CA ILE A 114 -15.58 22.15 7.36
C ILE A 114 -15.35 20.71 7.82
N LYS A 115 -14.08 20.34 7.98
CA LYS A 115 -13.64 19.08 8.55
C LYS A 115 -12.79 19.35 9.79
N THR A 116 -12.92 18.44 10.76
CA THR A 116 -12.10 18.42 11.96
C THR A 116 -11.43 17.06 12.08
N THR A 117 -10.10 17.05 12.16
CA THR A 117 -9.28 15.84 12.33
C THR A 117 -8.32 16.07 13.50
N GLY A 118 -8.60 15.48 14.66
CA GLY A 118 -7.89 15.82 15.89
C GLY A 118 -8.05 17.32 16.20
N PRO A 119 -6.97 18.07 16.47
CA PRO A 119 -7.03 19.51 16.70
C PRO A 119 -7.16 20.35 15.43
N ALA A 120 -6.99 19.75 14.23
CA ALA A 120 -6.97 20.47 12.98
C ALA A 120 -8.39 20.72 12.44
N THR A 121 -8.72 21.96 12.11
CA THR A 121 -9.95 22.41 11.46
C THR A 121 -9.62 23.12 10.15
N TYR A 122 -10.24 22.67 9.06
CA TYR A 122 -10.00 23.18 7.70
C TYR A 122 -11.24 22.98 6.83
N ILE A 123 -11.33 23.70 5.71
CA ILE A 123 -12.32 23.39 4.68
C ILE A 123 -11.74 22.32 3.76
N GLN A 124 -12.49 21.26 3.47
CA GLN A 124 -12.16 20.28 2.44
C GLN A 124 -13.16 20.40 1.28
N ALA A 125 -12.66 20.45 0.06
CA ALA A 125 -13.47 20.51 -1.14
C ALA A 125 -12.82 19.74 -2.30
N GLY A 126 -13.65 19.15 -3.16
CA GLY A 126 -13.24 18.59 -4.44
C GLY A 126 -13.47 19.58 -5.59
N PHE A 127 -12.68 19.43 -6.65
CA PHE A 127 -12.85 20.18 -7.89
C PHE A 127 -12.61 19.26 -9.10
N THR A 128 -13.15 19.62 -10.25
CA THR A 128 -12.86 18.95 -11.52
C THR A 128 -11.72 19.66 -12.24
N LEU A 129 -10.94 18.91 -13.00
CA LEU A 129 -9.87 19.44 -13.84
C LEU A 129 -9.88 18.79 -15.22
N THR A 130 -9.37 19.52 -16.19
CA THR A 130 -9.10 19.04 -17.55
C THR A 130 -7.65 19.30 -17.90
N THR A 131 -7.06 18.42 -18.67
CA THR A 131 -5.72 18.58 -19.25
C THR A 131 -5.83 18.40 -20.75
N LYS A 132 -4.76 18.69 -21.49
CA LYS A 132 -4.68 18.38 -22.92
C LYS A 132 -4.87 16.88 -23.23
N PHE A 133 -4.71 16.01 -22.24
CA PHE A 133 -4.77 14.56 -22.39
C PHE A 133 -6.06 13.93 -21.85
N GLY A 134 -6.80 14.59 -20.96
CA GLY A 134 -7.89 13.94 -20.27
C GLY A 134 -8.61 14.76 -19.20
N HIS A 135 -9.38 14.04 -18.39
CA HIS A 135 -10.21 14.62 -17.33
C HIS A 135 -9.85 13.98 -15.99
N GLY A 136 -9.99 14.77 -14.94
CA GLY A 136 -9.67 14.33 -13.60
C GLY A 136 -10.38 15.13 -12.53
N ARG A 137 -10.00 14.85 -11.29
CA ARG A 137 -10.50 15.53 -10.11
C ARG A 137 -9.33 15.88 -9.20
N GLY A 138 -9.55 16.86 -8.33
CA GLY A 138 -8.61 17.25 -7.30
C GLY A 138 -9.31 17.50 -5.98
N VAL A 139 -8.52 17.58 -4.92
CA VAL A 139 -8.99 17.89 -3.57
C VAL A 139 -8.16 19.04 -3.03
N VAL A 140 -8.80 20.04 -2.45
CA VAL A 140 -8.15 21.13 -1.73
C VAL A 140 -8.56 21.11 -0.26
N ARG A 141 -7.60 21.40 0.61
CA ARG A 141 -7.81 21.68 2.04
C ARG A 141 -7.35 23.09 2.33
N LEU A 142 -8.27 23.95 2.76
CA LEU A 142 -8.01 25.36 3.06
C LEU A 142 -7.90 25.58 4.57
N ALA A 143 -6.80 26.20 5.00
CA ALA A 143 -6.55 26.63 6.36
C ALA A 143 -7.00 28.09 6.55
N CYS A 144 -7.58 28.40 7.70
CA CYS A 144 -7.89 29.77 8.10
C CYS A 144 -6.62 30.46 8.61
N VAL A 145 -6.15 31.47 7.90
CA VAL A 145 -4.96 32.26 8.29
C VAL A 145 -5.38 33.44 9.16
N THR A 146 -6.47 34.10 8.77
CA THR A 146 -7.16 35.15 9.54
C THR A 146 -8.66 34.96 9.35
N PRO A 147 -9.54 35.64 10.13
CA PRO A 147 -10.99 35.50 9.96
C PRO A 147 -11.51 35.74 8.54
N ASN A 148 -10.77 36.51 7.72
CA ASN A 148 -11.14 36.86 6.35
C ASN A 148 -10.21 36.23 5.29
N GLU A 149 -9.23 35.43 5.69
CA GLU A 149 -8.21 34.90 4.78
C GLU A 149 -8.05 33.39 4.92
N TRP A 150 -8.22 32.69 3.81
CA TRP A 150 -8.09 31.24 3.71
C TRP A 150 -7.09 30.90 2.62
N LYS A 151 -6.12 30.05 2.95
CA LYS A 151 -5.06 29.60 2.03
C LYS A 151 -5.01 28.09 1.98
N ALA A 152 -4.55 27.54 0.87
CA ALA A 152 -4.39 26.10 0.73
C ALA A 152 -3.28 25.57 1.63
N TRP A 153 -3.64 24.58 2.44
CA TRP A 153 -2.71 23.70 3.13
C TRP A 153 -2.30 22.54 2.23
N THR A 154 -3.26 21.82 1.64
CA THR A 154 -2.96 20.75 0.68
C THR A 154 -3.81 20.91 -0.56
N VAL A 155 -3.22 20.69 -1.73
CA VAL A 155 -3.92 20.50 -2.99
C VAL A 155 -3.49 19.17 -3.59
N SER A 156 -4.43 18.44 -4.20
CA SER A 156 -4.11 17.31 -5.05
C SER A 156 -4.76 17.43 -6.41
N THR A 157 -4.12 16.86 -7.41
CA THR A 157 -4.66 16.71 -8.76
C THR A 157 -4.51 15.27 -9.19
N GLU A 158 -5.58 14.65 -9.65
CA GLU A 158 -5.59 13.27 -10.14
C GLU A 158 -6.21 13.22 -11.53
N LEU A 159 -5.47 12.73 -12.51
CA LEU A 159 -6.03 12.37 -13.81
C LEU A 159 -6.75 11.02 -13.66
N GLU A 160 -8.01 10.93 -14.09
CA GLU A 160 -8.82 9.73 -13.89
C GLU A 160 -9.12 9.00 -15.20
N ARG A 161 -9.10 9.73 -16.32
CA ARG A 161 -9.30 9.17 -17.66
C ARG A 161 -8.60 10.00 -18.72
N LEU A 162 -8.08 9.32 -19.73
CA LEU A 162 -7.63 9.97 -20.96
C LEU A 162 -8.85 10.28 -21.85
N THR A 163 -8.77 11.37 -22.61
CA THR A 163 -9.74 11.65 -23.66
C THR A 163 -9.57 10.60 -24.76
N GLU A 164 -10.66 9.97 -25.17
CA GLU A 164 -10.63 9.07 -26.32
C GLU A 164 -10.26 9.87 -27.58
N ASN A 165 -9.35 9.36 -28.39
CA ASN A 165 -9.13 9.92 -29.71
C ASN A 165 -10.38 9.60 -30.56
N ILE A 166 -11.32 10.55 -30.64
CA ILE A 166 -12.51 10.48 -31.52
C ILE A 166 -12.10 10.51 -33.01
N ASN A 167 -10.80 10.61 -33.32
CA ASN A 167 -10.27 10.35 -34.65
C ASN A 167 -10.30 8.85 -34.96
N GLY A 168 -11.51 8.32 -35.14
CA GLY A 168 -11.84 7.32 -36.16
C GLY A 168 -11.30 5.90 -36.00
N VAL A 169 -10.42 5.61 -35.03
CA VAL A 169 -10.07 4.21 -34.75
C VAL A 169 -11.05 3.68 -33.71
N THR A 170 -12.27 3.44 -34.19
CA THR A 170 -13.03 2.32 -33.63
C THR A 170 -12.14 1.11 -33.87
N ILE A 171 -11.44 0.59 -32.87
CA ILE A 171 -10.93 -0.78 -32.95
C ILE A 171 -12.16 -1.67 -32.80
N VAL A 172 -13.00 -1.68 -33.83
CA VAL A 172 -13.69 -2.89 -34.23
C VAL A 172 -12.57 -3.88 -34.50
N ASN A 173 -12.68 -5.10 -33.99
CA ASN A 173 -11.81 -6.25 -34.31
C ASN A 173 -11.40 -6.28 -35.81
N GLY A 174 -10.32 -5.59 -36.17
CA GLY A 174 -10.06 -5.26 -37.57
C GLY A 174 -9.15 -4.06 -37.75
N ASN A 175 -7.90 -4.17 -37.28
CA ASN A 175 -6.81 -3.50 -37.97
C ASN A 175 -5.76 -4.55 -38.37
N THR A 176 -5.45 -4.53 -39.66
CA THR A 176 -4.76 -5.53 -40.46
C THR A 176 -3.24 -5.47 -40.31
N GLU A 177 -2.76 -5.69 -39.10
CA GLU A 177 -1.44 -6.28 -38.86
C GLU A 177 -1.70 -7.54 -38.03
N THR A 178 -1.37 -8.71 -38.58
CA THR A 178 -1.37 -9.97 -37.82
C THR A 178 -0.23 -9.92 -36.80
N LYS A 179 -0.37 -9.10 -35.76
CA LYS A 179 0.49 -9.17 -34.58
C LYS A 179 0.39 -10.58 -34.02
N SER A 180 1.54 -11.21 -33.81
CA SER A 180 1.62 -12.58 -33.29
C SER A 180 0.75 -12.73 -32.03
N GLU A 181 0.19 -13.92 -31.82
CA GLU A 181 -0.51 -14.26 -30.57
C GLU A 181 0.40 -14.15 -29.34
N ASP A 182 1.73 -14.14 -29.56
CA ASP A 182 2.77 -14.05 -28.54
C ASP A 182 3.32 -12.63 -28.31
N GLU A 183 2.75 -11.60 -28.95
CA GLU A 183 3.18 -10.21 -28.79
C GLU A 183 2.19 -9.41 -27.92
N PHE A 184 2.68 -8.83 -26.83
CA PHE A 184 1.89 -8.04 -25.89
C PHE A 184 2.44 -6.61 -25.73
N GLN A 185 1.59 -5.69 -25.32
CA GLN A 185 2.01 -4.40 -24.80
C GLN A 185 2.51 -4.56 -23.36
N VAL A 186 1.79 -5.35 -22.57
CA VAL A 186 2.06 -5.50 -21.13
C VAL A 186 2.05 -6.97 -20.70
N LEU A 187 3.12 -7.42 -20.07
CA LEU A 187 3.17 -8.69 -19.33
C LEU A 187 3.04 -8.38 -17.84
N VAL A 188 2.04 -8.95 -17.19
CA VAL A 188 1.78 -8.77 -15.75
C VAL A 188 2.12 -10.07 -15.02
N ILE A 189 3.03 -10.00 -14.05
CA ILE A 189 3.54 -11.18 -13.33
C ILE A 189 2.90 -11.26 -11.93
N GLY A 190 1.99 -12.21 -11.76
CA GLY A 190 1.30 -12.56 -10.51
C GLY A 190 -0.16 -12.11 -10.50
N ALA A 191 -1.10 -13.04 -10.34
CA ALA A 191 -2.55 -12.80 -10.34
C ALA A 191 -3.16 -12.81 -8.92
N GLY A 192 -2.45 -12.21 -7.96
CA GLY A 192 -3.03 -11.79 -6.68
C GLY A 192 -3.89 -10.54 -6.84
N GLN A 193 -4.31 -9.92 -5.72
CA GLN A 193 -5.22 -8.78 -5.76
C GLN A 193 -4.72 -7.60 -6.62
N CYS A 194 -3.41 -7.33 -6.58
CA CYS A 194 -2.78 -6.29 -7.39
C CYS A 194 -2.84 -6.58 -8.89
N GLY A 195 -2.49 -7.81 -9.29
CA GLY A 195 -2.41 -8.19 -10.69
C GLY A 195 -3.76 -8.21 -11.37
N VAL A 196 -4.77 -8.80 -10.73
CA VAL A 196 -6.12 -8.86 -11.31
C VAL A 196 -6.80 -7.48 -11.34
N GLY A 197 -6.60 -6.65 -10.31
CA GLY A 197 -7.10 -5.28 -10.29
C GLY A 197 -6.48 -4.43 -11.40
N PHE A 198 -5.16 -4.55 -11.59
CA PHE A 198 -4.43 -3.87 -12.65
C PHE A 198 -4.79 -4.34 -14.05
N ALA A 199 -4.85 -5.66 -14.28
CA ALA A 199 -5.27 -6.24 -15.54
C ALA A 199 -6.69 -5.80 -15.95
N ALA A 200 -7.60 -5.61 -14.99
CA ALA A 200 -8.93 -5.07 -15.29
C ALA A 200 -8.89 -3.64 -15.84
N HIS A 201 -7.96 -2.78 -15.39
CA HIS A 201 -7.77 -1.47 -16.00
C HIS A 201 -7.17 -1.57 -17.40
N LEU A 202 -6.17 -2.46 -17.61
CA LEU A 202 -5.61 -2.70 -18.95
C LEU A 202 -6.69 -3.18 -19.94
N GLN A 203 -7.55 -4.10 -19.49
CA GLN A 203 -8.70 -4.59 -20.25
C GLN A 203 -9.65 -3.45 -20.62
N HIS A 204 -9.99 -2.59 -19.65
CA HIS A 204 -10.89 -1.46 -19.87
C HIS A 204 -10.29 -0.40 -20.81
N MET A 205 -8.96 -0.24 -20.80
CA MET A 205 -8.22 0.67 -21.68
C MET A 205 -7.87 0.06 -23.05
N ASN A 206 -8.32 -1.17 -23.33
CA ASN A 206 -8.03 -1.91 -24.57
C ASN A 206 -6.52 -2.09 -24.86
N LEU A 207 -5.68 -2.19 -23.82
CA LEU A 207 -4.27 -2.55 -23.99
C LEU A 207 -4.14 -4.07 -24.18
N ARG A 208 -3.28 -4.51 -25.11
CA ARG A 208 -2.95 -5.94 -25.28
C ARG A 208 -2.06 -6.40 -24.13
N TYR A 209 -2.56 -7.23 -23.23
CA TYR A 209 -1.80 -7.73 -22.10
C TYR A 209 -1.89 -9.25 -21.94
N LEU A 210 -0.93 -9.80 -21.20
CA LEU A 210 -0.99 -11.16 -20.66
C LEU A 210 -0.75 -11.08 -19.14
N LEU A 211 -1.69 -11.58 -18.35
CA LEU A 211 -1.53 -11.78 -16.91
C LEU A 211 -1.10 -13.23 -16.66
N ILE A 212 0.01 -13.45 -15.96
CA ILE A 212 0.48 -14.81 -15.63
C ILE A 212 0.41 -15.07 -14.13
N GLU A 213 0.13 -16.33 -13.77
CA GLU A 213 0.05 -16.81 -12.39
C GLU A 213 0.73 -18.17 -12.27
N GLN A 214 1.61 -18.32 -11.29
CA GLN A 214 2.34 -19.58 -11.08
C GLN A 214 1.45 -20.70 -10.52
N HIS A 215 0.44 -20.34 -9.74
CA HIS A 215 -0.49 -21.31 -9.18
C HIS A 215 -1.51 -21.79 -10.23
N PRO A 216 -2.11 -22.99 -10.03
CA PRO A 216 -3.12 -23.52 -10.94
C PRO A 216 -4.39 -22.65 -11.06
N ARG A 217 -4.75 -21.93 -9.99
CA ARG A 217 -5.90 -21.01 -9.98
C ARG A 217 -5.50 -19.63 -9.48
N ALA A 218 -6.12 -18.60 -10.03
CA ALA A 218 -6.05 -17.27 -9.46
C ALA A 218 -6.59 -17.28 -8.02
N GLY A 219 -5.95 -16.54 -7.12
CA GLY A 219 -6.31 -16.53 -5.70
C GLY A 219 -5.71 -17.67 -4.86
N ASP A 220 -5.04 -18.65 -5.44
CA ASP A 220 -4.40 -19.74 -4.67
C ASP A 220 -3.29 -19.24 -3.73
N SER A 221 -2.71 -18.07 -3.99
CA SER A 221 -1.82 -17.37 -3.05
C SER A 221 -2.51 -17.05 -1.70
N TRP A 222 -3.83 -16.85 -1.71
CA TRP A 222 -4.66 -16.73 -0.51
C TRP A 222 -5.14 -18.09 -0.01
N ARG A 223 -5.65 -18.94 -0.91
CA ARG A 223 -6.20 -20.26 -0.55
C ARG A 223 -5.22 -21.15 0.20
N ASN A 224 -3.94 -21.06 -0.19
CA ASN A 224 -2.85 -21.83 0.38
C ASN A 224 -2.32 -21.27 1.72
N ARG A 225 -2.92 -20.24 2.30
CA ARG A 225 -2.56 -19.73 3.63
C ARG A 225 -3.22 -20.58 4.73
N TYR A 226 -2.92 -20.28 6.00
CA TYR A 226 -3.49 -20.98 7.17
C TYR A 226 -4.98 -20.70 7.34
N ASP A 227 -5.72 -21.68 7.88
CA ASP A 227 -7.19 -21.73 7.85
C ASP A 227 -7.87 -20.59 8.61
N THR A 228 -7.22 -20.07 9.65
CA THR A 228 -7.76 -18.98 10.48
C THR A 228 -7.57 -17.58 9.88
N LEU A 229 -6.87 -17.45 8.74
CA LEU A 229 -6.56 -16.16 8.13
C LEU A 229 -7.83 -15.41 7.69
N LYS A 230 -7.93 -14.15 8.12
CA LYS A 230 -8.93 -13.16 7.69
C LYS A 230 -8.25 -11.83 7.35
N THR A 231 -8.91 -10.97 6.58
CA THR A 231 -8.44 -9.60 6.36
C THR A 231 -8.48 -8.79 7.66
N HIS A 232 -7.49 -7.91 7.86
CA HIS A 232 -7.42 -7.02 9.04
C HIS A 232 -8.21 -5.71 8.85
N THR A 233 -8.56 -5.40 7.60
CA THR A 233 -9.25 -4.19 7.18
C THR A 233 -10.66 -4.52 6.69
N PRO A 234 -11.61 -3.56 6.78
CA PRO A 234 -12.98 -3.79 6.35
C PRO A 234 -13.07 -3.96 4.84
N ASN A 235 -14.05 -4.74 4.37
CA ASN A 235 -14.33 -4.96 2.94
C ASN A 235 -14.67 -3.68 2.16
N SER A 236 -15.09 -2.60 2.83
CA SER A 236 -15.25 -1.28 2.20
C SER A 236 -13.92 -0.64 1.81
N MET A 237 -12.83 -1.04 2.46
CA MET A 237 -11.45 -0.66 2.14
C MET A 237 -10.80 -1.71 1.26
N ASP A 238 -10.95 -2.99 1.61
CA ASP A 238 -10.45 -4.11 0.83
C ASP A 238 -11.42 -4.45 -0.28
N HIS A 239 -11.24 -3.84 -1.46
CA HIS A 239 -12.20 -3.91 -2.55
C HIS A 239 -11.52 -3.82 -3.93
N PHE A 240 -12.17 -4.33 -4.97
CA PHE A 240 -11.65 -4.34 -6.35
C PHE A 240 -12.19 -3.19 -7.21
N PRO A 241 -11.47 -2.76 -8.26
CA PRO A 241 -12.00 -1.80 -9.21
C PRO A 241 -13.16 -2.41 -10.02
N PHE A 242 -14.08 -1.57 -10.52
CA PHE A 242 -15.22 -1.92 -11.41
C PHE A 242 -16.32 -2.83 -10.84
N LEU A 243 -15.97 -3.97 -10.24
CA LEU A 243 -16.93 -4.95 -9.72
C LEU A 243 -16.81 -5.07 -8.19
N PRO A 244 -17.81 -4.58 -7.45
CA PRO A 244 -17.78 -4.62 -6.00
C PRO A 244 -18.01 -6.02 -5.42
N TYR A 245 -17.48 -6.26 -4.22
CA TYR A 245 -17.94 -7.37 -3.39
C TYR A 245 -19.47 -7.34 -3.19
N PRO A 246 -20.14 -8.51 -3.10
CA PRO A 246 -21.53 -8.58 -2.71
C PRO A 246 -21.75 -7.95 -1.32
N SER A 247 -22.84 -7.20 -1.16
CA SER A 247 -23.16 -6.49 0.09
C SER A 247 -23.38 -7.42 1.30
N THR A 248 -23.57 -8.71 1.08
CA THR A 248 -23.73 -9.75 2.11
C THR A 248 -22.41 -10.29 2.65
N PHE A 249 -21.28 -9.92 2.06
CA PHE A 249 -19.97 -10.42 2.48
C PHE A 249 -19.59 -9.86 3.86
N PRO A 250 -18.87 -10.66 4.69
CA PRO A 250 -18.46 -10.22 6.01
C PRO A 250 -17.51 -9.03 5.91
N LYS A 251 -17.49 -8.21 6.96
CA LYS A 251 -16.59 -7.04 7.06
C LYS A 251 -15.12 -7.44 6.94
N ASN A 252 -14.68 -8.45 7.68
CA ASN A 252 -13.36 -9.06 7.57
C ASN A 252 -13.49 -10.41 6.86
N MET A 253 -12.88 -10.54 5.69
CA MET A 253 -13.07 -11.66 4.78
C MET A 253 -12.11 -12.82 5.10
N PRO A 254 -12.58 -14.07 5.23
CA PRO A 254 -11.72 -15.26 5.31
C PRO A 254 -10.93 -15.49 4.01
N LYS A 255 -9.74 -16.09 4.12
CA LYS A 255 -8.83 -16.32 2.98
C LYS A 255 -9.49 -17.00 1.77
N ASP A 256 -10.38 -17.97 2.01
CA ASP A 256 -10.97 -18.78 0.92
C ASP A 256 -12.01 -17.98 0.16
N GLN A 257 -12.79 -17.14 0.86
CA GLN A 257 -13.73 -16.22 0.24
C GLN A 257 -13.03 -15.13 -0.57
N VAL A 258 -11.87 -14.65 -0.10
CA VAL A 258 -10.99 -13.75 -0.88
C VAL A 258 -10.49 -14.44 -2.14
N ALA A 259 -9.99 -15.67 -2.01
CA ALA A 259 -9.45 -16.46 -3.12
C ALA A 259 -10.53 -16.76 -4.19
N ASP A 260 -11.71 -17.20 -3.76
CA ASP A 260 -12.85 -17.49 -4.65
C ASP A 260 -13.34 -16.23 -5.36
N TRP A 261 -13.31 -15.08 -4.69
CA TRP A 261 -13.64 -13.81 -5.32
C TRP A 261 -12.60 -13.40 -6.37
N ILE A 262 -11.30 -13.51 -6.09
CA ILE A 262 -10.25 -13.19 -7.08
C ILE A 262 -10.46 -14.00 -8.36
N GLU A 263 -10.71 -15.30 -8.22
CA GLU A 263 -10.96 -16.17 -9.38
C GLU A 263 -12.25 -15.79 -10.12
N SER A 264 -13.34 -15.55 -9.38
CA SER A 264 -14.64 -15.18 -9.96
C SER A 264 -14.60 -13.80 -10.64
N TYR A 265 -13.89 -12.86 -10.05
CA TYR A 265 -13.64 -11.52 -10.58
C TYR A 265 -12.88 -11.60 -11.90
N ALA A 266 -11.78 -12.36 -11.95
CA ALA A 266 -10.99 -12.53 -13.18
C ALA A 266 -11.82 -13.13 -14.32
N LYS A 267 -12.69 -14.12 -14.03
CA LYS A 267 -13.63 -14.69 -15.00
C LYS A 267 -14.70 -13.70 -15.43
N SER A 268 -15.31 -12.98 -14.48
CA SER A 268 -16.40 -12.03 -14.76
C SER A 268 -15.94 -10.84 -15.58
N MET A 269 -14.69 -10.39 -15.37
CA MET A 269 -14.06 -9.32 -16.14
C MET A 269 -13.43 -9.82 -17.45
N ASN A 270 -13.51 -11.12 -17.75
CA ASN A 270 -12.93 -11.78 -18.91
C ASN A 270 -11.43 -11.44 -19.11
N LEU A 271 -10.65 -11.53 -18.02
CA LEU A 271 -9.23 -11.18 -18.06
C LEU A 271 -8.40 -12.21 -18.83
N ASN A 272 -7.42 -11.75 -19.61
CA ASN A 272 -6.47 -12.62 -20.30
C ASN A 272 -5.41 -13.15 -19.31
N ILE A 273 -5.73 -14.25 -18.65
CA ILE A 273 -4.91 -14.88 -17.61
C ILE A 273 -4.40 -16.26 -18.03
N ALA A 274 -3.11 -16.51 -17.85
CA ALA A 274 -2.47 -17.82 -17.96
C ALA A 274 -2.00 -18.29 -16.57
N THR A 275 -2.69 -19.29 -16.02
CA THR A 275 -2.30 -19.94 -14.75
C THR A 275 -1.25 -21.02 -14.99
N SER A 276 -0.70 -21.59 -13.92
CA SER A 276 0.40 -22.58 -13.99
C SER A 276 1.58 -22.10 -14.86
N THR A 277 1.85 -20.80 -14.84
CA THR A 277 2.80 -20.15 -15.73
C THR A 277 3.86 -19.39 -14.93
N THR A 278 5.14 -19.71 -15.14
CA THR A 278 6.28 -19.05 -14.48
C THR A 278 7.23 -18.43 -15.49
N VAL A 279 7.88 -17.32 -15.15
CA VAL A 279 8.95 -16.76 -15.96
C VAL A 279 10.24 -17.54 -15.69
N LYS A 280 10.97 -17.90 -16.75
CA LYS A 280 12.29 -18.53 -16.66
C LYS A 280 13.40 -17.56 -16.98
N ASN A 281 13.28 -16.82 -18.09
CA ASN A 281 14.27 -15.84 -18.52
C ASN A 281 13.59 -14.57 -19.03
N ILE A 282 14.27 -13.45 -18.86
CA ILE A 282 13.89 -12.16 -19.44
C ILE A 282 15.11 -11.60 -20.16
N HIS A 283 14.95 -11.27 -21.43
CA HIS A 283 15.95 -10.57 -22.23
C HIS A 283 15.38 -9.22 -22.64
N HIS A 284 16.09 -8.14 -22.31
CA HIS A 284 15.68 -6.79 -22.70
C HIS A 284 16.35 -6.41 -24.03
N ASN A 285 15.54 -6.00 -25.00
CA ASN A 285 15.92 -5.63 -26.36
C ASN A 285 15.45 -4.18 -26.64
N GLU A 286 16.35 -3.20 -26.57
CA GLU A 286 16.11 -1.77 -26.81
C GLU A 286 14.86 -1.18 -26.11
N HIS A 287 13.67 -1.39 -26.69
CA HIS A 287 12.37 -0.90 -26.23
C HIS A 287 11.36 -2.00 -25.85
N SER A 288 11.80 -3.26 -25.74
CA SER A 288 10.94 -4.41 -25.46
C SER A 288 11.67 -5.52 -24.70
N PHE A 289 10.93 -6.54 -24.30
CA PHE A 289 11.42 -7.73 -23.64
C PHE A 289 11.04 -8.97 -24.44
N THR A 290 11.95 -9.93 -24.54
CA THR A 290 11.65 -11.33 -24.88
C THR A 290 11.63 -12.12 -23.58
N ILE A 291 10.54 -12.83 -23.32
CA ILE A 291 10.30 -13.54 -22.07
C ILE A 291 10.04 -15.01 -22.35
N ASP A 292 10.82 -15.87 -21.70
CA ASP A 292 10.58 -17.31 -21.70
C ASP A 292 9.66 -17.68 -20.53
N LEU A 293 8.50 -18.22 -20.88
CA LEU A 293 7.49 -18.71 -19.95
C LEU A 293 7.51 -20.23 -19.92
N ASP A 294 7.44 -20.81 -18.73
CA ASP A 294 7.12 -22.21 -18.52
C ASP A 294 5.63 -22.32 -18.18
N VAL A 295 4.86 -22.81 -19.14
CA VAL A 295 3.42 -23.04 -19.05
C VAL A 295 3.21 -24.52 -18.79
N ASN A 296 3.05 -24.89 -17.52
CA ASN A 296 2.82 -26.26 -17.09
C ASN A 296 3.85 -27.28 -17.65
N GLY A 297 5.14 -26.93 -17.60
CA GLY A 297 6.25 -27.73 -18.10
C GLY A 297 6.61 -27.49 -19.57
N VAL A 298 5.84 -26.67 -20.30
CA VAL A 298 6.07 -26.36 -21.72
C VAL A 298 6.64 -24.96 -21.86
N LEU A 299 7.82 -24.86 -22.47
CA LEU A 299 8.45 -23.57 -22.74
C LEU A 299 7.72 -22.85 -23.88
N ARG A 300 7.32 -21.60 -23.63
CA ARG A 300 6.70 -20.67 -24.60
C ARG A 300 7.41 -19.33 -24.49
N THR A 301 7.82 -18.77 -25.61
CA THR A 301 8.43 -17.43 -25.65
C THR A 301 7.40 -16.41 -26.08
N VAL A 302 7.35 -15.28 -25.37
CA VAL A 302 6.49 -14.13 -25.69
C VAL A 302 7.32 -12.85 -25.75
N THR A 303 6.79 -11.81 -26.37
CA THR A 303 7.38 -10.47 -26.36
C THR A 303 6.46 -9.46 -25.68
N SER A 304 7.03 -8.50 -24.97
CA SER A 304 6.28 -7.43 -24.33
C SER A 304 7.05 -6.12 -24.28
N ARG A 305 6.39 -4.97 -24.43
CA ARG A 305 7.02 -3.65 -24.23
C ARG A 305 7.15 -3.27 -22.76
N HIS A 306 6.22 -3.73 -21.95
CA HIS A 306 6.20 -3.48 -20.52
C HIS A 306 6.12 -4.79 -19.72
N ILE A 307 6.84 -4.85 -18.60
CA ILE A 307 6.70 -5.87 -17.58
C ILE A 307 6.26 -5.20 -16.28
N VAL A 308 5.17 -5.69 -15.69
CA VAL A 308 4.63 -5.20 -14.42
C VAL A 308 4.73 -6.30 -13.37
N LEU A 309 5.50 -6.04 -12.32
CA LEU A 309 5.64 -6.97 -11.20
C LEU A 309 4.51 -6.78 -10.20
N SER A 310 3.60 -7.76 -10.12
CA SER A 310 2.48 -7.83 -9.15
C SER A 310 2.61 -9.02 -8.18
N THR A 311 3.85 -9.40 -7.87
CA THR A 311 4.24 -10.60 -7.10
C THR A 311 4.06 -10.50 -5.56
N GLY A 312 3.13 -9.68 -5.05
CA GLY A 312 2.83 -9.57 -3.61
C GLY A 312 3.66 -8.52 -2.83
N LEU A 313 3.27 -8.17 -1.59
CA LEU A 313 3.94 -7.09 -0.82
C LEU A 313 5.40 -7.41 -0.42
N HIS A 314 5.72 -8.70 -0.29
CA HIS A 314 7.07 -9.24 -0.09
C HIS A 314 7.31 -10.29 -1.17
N SER A 315 8.53 -10.82 -1.28
CA SER A 315 8.74 -12.02 -2.09
C SER A 315 8.04 -13.22 -1.45
N ASP A 316 7.98 -14.33 -2.19
CA ASP A 316 7.52 -15.62 -1.69
C ASP A 316 8.62 -16.42 -0.97
N GLU A 317 9.84 -15.89 -0.90
CA GLU A 317 10.99 -16.52 -0.24
C GLU A 317 10.97 -16.29 1.28
N PRO A 318 10.75 -17.32 2.10
CA PRO A 318 10.76 -17.17 3.55
C PRO A 318 12.17 -16.88 4.08
N ILE A 319 12.28 -16.00 5.08
CA ILE A 319 13.56 -15.77 5.77
C ILE A 319 13.87 -16.98 6.66
N PRO A 320 14.92 -17.77 6.35
CA PRO A 320 15.21 -18.99 7.10
C PRO A 320 15.83 -18.67 8.47
N LEU A 321 15.62 -19.55 9.44
CA LEU A 321 16.32 -19.50 10.71
C LEU A 321 17.75 -20.02 10.54
N ARG A 322 18.73 -19.11 10.56
CA ARG A 322 20.16 -19.42 10.36
C ARG A 322 20.88 -19.52 11.71
N VAL A 323 20.69 -20.63 12.42
CA VAL A 323 21.36 -20.93 13.70
C VAL A 323 21.87 -22.37 13.73
N PRO A 324 22.89 -22.70 14.57
CA PRO A 324 23.33 -24.07 14.78
C PRO A 324 22.21 -25.00 15.26
N GLY A 325 22.35 -26.30 14.97
CA GLY A 325 21.49 -27.36 15.51
C GLY A 325 20.12 -27.54 14.86
N THR A 326 19.77 -26.76 13.85
CA THR A 326 18.50 -26.94 13.08
C THR A 326 18.36 -28.31 12.44
N LYS A 327 19.48 -28.96 12.07
CA LYS A 327 19.49 -30.33 11.50
C LYS A 327 19.45 -31.44 12.55
N THR A 328 19.79 -31.14 13.81
CA THR A 328 19.86 -32.12 14.91
C THR A 328 18.68 -32.03 15.88
N PHE A 329 17.83 -31.01 15.72
CA PHE A 329 16.55 -30.90 16.41
C PHE A 329 15.66 -32.09 16.06
N ARG A 330 15.17 -32.81 17.07
CA ARG A 330 14.35 -34.02 16.87
C ARG A 330 12.86 -33.70 16.67
N GLY A 331 12.43 -32.49 17.03
CA GLY A 331 11.06 -32.02 16.84
C GLY A 331 10.79 -31.54 15.41
N LYS A 332 9.59 -31.01 15.19
CA LYS A 332 9.19 -30.47 13.89
C LYS A 332 9.58 -29.00 13.77
N LEU A 333 10.43 -28.65 12.80
CA LEU A 333 10.82 -27.27 12.47
C LEU A 333 10.25 -26.89 11.10
N TYR A 334 9.50 -25.79 11.02
CA TYR A 334 8.98 -25.28 9.75
C TYR A 334 8.71 -23.77 9.79
N HIS A 335 8.63 -23.12 8.63
CA HIS A 335 8.27 -21.71 8.52
C HIS A 335 6.75 -21.53 8.53
N SER A 336 6.26 -20.41 9.07
CA SER A 336 4.83 -20.07 9.15
C SER A 336 4.09 -20.14 7.81
N SER A 337 4.77 -19.96 6.67
CA SER A 337 4.20 -20.16 5.32
C SER A 337 3.75 -21.59 5.03
N GLN A 338 4.29 -22.57 5.75
CA GLN A 338 3.94 -23.99 5.65
C GLN A 338 2.86 -24.38 6.68
N HIS A 339 2.46 -23.47 7.57
CA HIS A 339 1.39 -23.72 8.53
C HIS A 339 0.03 -23.71 7.83
N LYS A 340 -0.79 -24.72 8.09
CA LYS A 340 -2.18 -24.81 7.60
C LYS A 340 -3.17 -24.69 8.75
N SER A 341 -3.09 -25.62 9.69
CA SER A 341 -3.80 -25.58 10.96
C SER A 341 -3.05 -26.43 11.99
N ALA A 342 -3.14 -26.05 13.27
CA ALA A 342 -2.69 -26.84 14.40
C ALA A 342 -3.45 -28.16 14.54
N SER A 343 -4.69 -28.26 14.03
CA SER A 343 -5.46 -29.52 13.98
C SER A 343 -4.78 -30.62 13.16
N GLN A 344 -3.91 -30.25 12.21
CA GLN A 344 -3.13 -31.20 11.40
C GLN A 344 -1.88 -31.70 12.13
N MET A 345 -1.59 -31.20 13.34
CA MET A 345 -0.49 -31.69 14.16
C MET A 345 -0.95 -32.92 14.97
N PRO A 346 -0.32 -34.09 14.80
CA PRO A 346 -0.64 -35.26 15.61
C PRO A 346 -0.33 -35.01 17.10
N ASP A 347 -1.22 -35.46 17.98
CA ASP A 347 -1.12 -35.34 19.44
C ASP A 347 -0.79 -33.91 19.88
N VAL A 348 -1.44 -32.91 19.26
CA VAL A 348 -1.16 -31.48 19.47
C VAL A 348 -1.23 -31.12 20.94
N GLU A 349 -2.15 -31.71 21.70
CA GLU A 349 -2.36 -31.52 23.13
C GLU A 349 -1.16 -31.93 23.99
N ASN A 350 -0.25 -32.74 23.44
CA ASN A 350 0.99 -33.17 24.08
C ASN A 350 2.21 -32.35 23.63
N LYS A 351 2.08 -31.47 22.63
CA LYS A 351 3.21 -30.71 22.06
C LYS A 351 3.49 -29.42 22.81
N ARG A 352 4.78 -29.19 23.08
CA ARG A 352 5.35 -27.89 23.44
C ARG A 352 5.73 -27.16 22.15
N VAL A 353 5.05 -26.06 21.87
CA VAL A 353 5.18 -25.31 20.62
C VAL A 353 5.89 -23.99 20.90
N THR A 354 6.94 -23.71 20.13
CA THR A 354 7.65 -22.43 20.19
C THR A 354 7.56 -21.72 18.84
N ILE A 355 7.09 -20.49 18.83
CA ILE A 355 6.96 -19.64 17.66
C ILE A 355 8.04 -18.55 17.72
N ILE A 356 8.94 -18.52 16.75
CA ILE A 356 10.01 -17.52 16.65
C ILE A 356 9.52 -16.36 15.82
N GLY A 357 9.19 -15.24 16.48
CA GLY A 357 8.61 -14.05 15.85
C GLY A 357 7.48 -13.48 16.70
N SER A 358 7.06 -12.25 16.37
CA SER A 358 5.98 -11.55 17.10
C SER A 358 5.11 -10.68 16.18
N GLY A 359 5.23 -10.80 14.86
CA GLY A 359 4.28 -10.13 13.95
C GLY A 359 2.94 -10.87 13.88
N THR A 360 2.08 -10.46 12.95
CA THR A 360 0.78 -11.11 12.68
C THR A 360 0.87 -12.62 12.55
N SER A 361 1.69 -13.17 11.65
CA SER A 361 1.78 -14.62 11.44
C SER A 361 2.17 -15.39 12.70
N ALA A 362 2.95 -14.78 13.59
CA ALA A 362 3.35 -15.39 14.86
C ALA A 362 2.17 -15.49 15.83
N HIS A 363 1.40 -14.41 15.95
CA HIS A 363 0.21 -14.36 16.80
C HIS A 363 -0.87 -15.30 16.30
N ASP A 364 -1.15 -15.31 15.00
CA ASP A 364 -2.18 -16.17 14.41
C ASP A 364 -1.82 -17.65 14.59
N THR A 365 -0.55 -18.02 14.36
CA THR A 365 -0.07 -19.39 14.61
C THR A 365 -0.15 -19.75 16.09
N ALA A 366 0.25 -18.84 17.00
CA ALA A 366 0.20 -19.09 18.44
C ALA A 366 -1.25 -19.23 18.94
N GLN A 367 -2.16 -18.40 18.44
CA GLN A 367 -3.59 -18.49 18.71
C GLN A 367 -4.15 -19.84 18.26
N ASP A 368 -3.83 -20.28 17.04
CA ASP A 368 -4.31 -21.54 16.49
C ASP A 368 -3.87 -22.74 17.34
N PHE A 369 -2.58 -22.82 17.73
CA PHE A 369 -2.10 -23.86 18.63
C PHE A 369 -2.73 -23.80 20.03
N ALA A 370 -2.94 -22.60 20.58
CA ALA A 370 -3.56 -22.42 21.88
C ALA A 370 -5.04 -22.83 21.87
N GLN A 371 -5.76 -22.58 20.77
CA GLN A 371 -7.14 -23.02 20.55
C GLN A 371 -7.26 -24.53 20.41
N HIS A 372 -6.26 -25.18 19.84
CA HIS A 372 -6.16 -26.64 19.74
C HIS A 372 -5.54 -27.30 20.98
N ASN A 373 -5.50 -26.58 22.11
CA ASN A 373 -5.07 -27.09 23.42
C ASN A 373 -3.65 -27.65 23.45
N ALA A 374 -2.73 -27.11 22.63
CA ALA A 374 -1.33 -27.52 22.71
C ALA A 374 -0.79 -27.40 24.14
N LYS A 375 -0.02 -28.40 24.60
CA LYS A 375 0.49 -28.52 25.98
C LYS A 375 1.09 -27.21 26.50
N GLN A 376 1.83 -26.54 25.63
CA GLN A 376 2.41 -25.23 25.90
C GLN A 376 2.60 -24.50 24.58
N VAL A 377 2.27 -23.20 24.56
CA VAL A 377 2.58 -22.31 23.44
C VAL A 377 3.48 -21.19 23.96
N THR A 378 4.64 -21.00 23.32
CA THR A 378 5.60 -19.94 23.66
C THR A 378 5.90 -19.11 22.42
N LEU A 379 5.70 -17.80 22.52
CA LEU A 379 6.01 -16.81 21.49
C LEU A 379 7.32 -16.10 21.85
N VAL A 380 8.31 -16.17 20.95
CA VAL A 380 9.63 -15.59 21.14
C VAL A 380 9.70 -14.23 20.45
N GLN A 381 9.87 -13.18 21.26
CA GLN A 381 9.95 -11.81 20.79
C GLN A 381 11.38 -11.27 20.84
N ARG A 382 11.92 -10.87 19.69
CA ARG A 382 13.23 -10.20 19.60
C ARG A 382 13.13 -8.68 19.75
N SER A 383 12.19 -8.09 19.02
CA SER A 383 12.02 -6.64 18.91
C SER A 383 10.61 -6.24 19.34
N PRO A 384 10.42 -5.05 19.93
CA PRO A 384 9.09 -4.51 20.17
C PRO A 384 8.30 -4.39 18.86
N ILE A 385 6.98 -4.55 18.96
CA ILE A 385 6.04 -4.39 17.84
C ILE A 385 5.05 -3.26 18.12
N VAL A 386 4.40 -2.75 17.09
CA VAL A 386 3.21 -1.90 17.26
C VAL A 386 1.97 -2.79 17.37
N PHE A 387 1.07 -2.42 18.27
CA PHE A 387 -0.18 -3.13 18.53
C PHE A 387 -1.37 -2.20 18.27
N ALA A 388 -2.46 -2.75 17.75
CA ALA A 388 -3.78 -2.12 17.79
C ALA A 388 -4.88 -3.19 17.85
N SER A 389 -5.95 -2.92 18.59
CA SER A 389 -7.21 -3.66 18.42
C SER A 389 -7.89 -3.25 17.10
N ILE A 390 -8.76 -4.13 16.57
CA ILE A 390 -9.58 -3.78 15.39
C ILE A 390 -10.46 -2.56 15.69
N GLU A 391 -11.03 -2.50 16.89
CA GLU A 391 -11.89 -1.40 17.31
C GLU A 391 -11.14 -0.06 17.32
N SER A 392 -9.93 -0.02 17.89
CA SER A 392 -9.13 1.22 17.92
C SER A 392 -8.66 1.62 16.52
N LEU A 393 -8.25 0.65 15.69
CA LEU A 393 -7.87 0.88 14.30
C LEU A 393 -9.03 1.51 13.51
N GLU A 394 -10.23 0.95 13.62
CA GLU A 394 -11.43 1.45 12.93
C GLU A 394 -11.84 2.85 13.39
N LYS A 395 -11.74 3.11 14.69
CA LYS A 395 -12.14 4.38 15.29
C LYS A 395 -11.18 5.54 14.96
N PHE A 396 -9.87 5.28 14.97
CA PHE A 396 -8.88 6.36 14.91
C PHE A 396 -8.08 6.41 13.61
N LEU A 397 -7.85 5.27 12.94
CA LEU A 397 -7.03 5.20 11.72
C LEU A 397 -7.86 4.96 10.46
N LEU A 398 -9.00 4.28 10.56
CA LEU A 398 -9.86 3.95 9.42
C LEU A 398 -11.30 4.52 9.46
N PRO A 399 -11.61 5.66 10.13
CA PRO A 399 -12.99 6.13 10.27
C PRO A 399 -13.64 6.42 8.90
N HIS A 400 -12.86 6.93 7.95
CA HIS A 400 -13.29 7.21 6.57
C HIS A 400 -13.73 5.95 5.81
N TRP A 401 -13.15 4.79 6.13
CA TRP A 401 -13.44 3.54 5.44
C TRP A 401 -14.71 2.86 5.94
N ILE A 402 -15.08 3.07 7.20
CA ILE A 402 -16.27 2.47 7.80
C ILE A 402 -17.55 3.31 7.63
N ASP A 403 -17.44 4.55 7.12
CA ASP A 403 -18.58 5.43 6.87
C ASP A 403 -19.50 4.91 5.74
N PRO A 404 -20.77 4.55 6.01
CA PRO A 404 -21.66 4.02 4.99
C PRO A 404 -22.13 5.11 4.00
N GLY A 405 -22.51 4.71 2.78
CA GLY A 405 -23.18 5.60 1.83
C GLY A 405 -22.28 6.53 1.02
N VAL A 406 -20.96 6.49 1.23
CA VAL A 406 -19.98 7.19 0.41
C VAL A 406 -19.39 6.24 -0.64
N ARG A 407 -19.34 6.68 -1.89
CA ARG A 407 -18.73 5.93 -2.99
C ARG A 407 -17.26 5.64 -2.73
N VAL A 408 -16.82 4.41 -2.99
CA VAL A 408 -15.43 4.00 -2.75
C VAL A 408 -14.44 4.82 -3.57
N GLU A 409 -14.80 5.23 -4.79
CA GLU A 409 -13.93 6.06 -5.64
C GLU A 409 -13.70 7.45 -5.04
N ASP A 410 -14.72 8.04 -4.40
CA ASP A 410 -14.56 9.33 -3.72
C ASP A 410 -13.74 9.17 -2.43
N LYS A 411 -13.86 8.02 -1.76
CA LYS A 411 -13.01 7.69 -0.62
C LYS A 411 -11.54 7.57 -1.02
N ASP A 412 -11.29 6.86 -2.12
CA ASP A 412 -9.96 6.67 -2.71
C ASP A 412 -9.33 8.02 -3.09
N LEU A 413 -10.10 8.92 -3.73
CA LEU A 413 -9.63 10.25 -4.10
C LEU A 413 -9.24 11.07 -2.86
N ILE A 414 -10.07 11.08 -1.81
CA ILE A 414 -9.79 11.81 -0.56
C ILE A 414 -8.56 11.23 0.14
N ASP A 415 -8.45 9.90 0.23
CA ASP A 415 -7.33 9.21 0.91
C ASP A 415 -6.00 9.46 0.18
N LYS A 416 -5.96 9.27 -1.13
CA LYS A 416 -4.77 9.52 -1.95
C LYS A 416 -4.39 11.01 -2.04
N SER A 417 -5.34 11.93 -1.90
CA SER A 417 -5.04 13.36 -2.01
C SER A 417 -4.03 13.89 -0.99
N MET A 418 -3.84 13.18 0.13
CA MET A 418 -2.92 13.59 1.18
C MET A 418 -1.48 13.17 0.83
N PRO A 419 -0.48 14.06 0.91
CA PRO A 419 0.94 13.69 0.83
C PRO A 419 1.32 12.65 1.88
N ASN A 420 2.15 11.66 1.53
CA ASN A 420 2.52 10.59 2.47
C ASN A 420 3.22 11.12 3.73
N ALA A 421 4.00 12.20 3.62
CA ALA A 421 4.65 12.83 4.77
C ALA A 421 3.63 13.34 5.81
N LEU A 422 2.52 13.92 5.33
CA LEU A 422 1.41 14.35 6.18
C LEU A 422 0.61 13.15 6.71
N VAL A 423 0.36 12.13 5.88
CA VAL A 423 -0.30 10.89 6.32
C VAL A 423 0.46 10.27 7.50
N LEU A 424 1.78 10.12 7.39
CA LEU A 424 2.61 9.57 8.46
C LEU A 424 2.60 10.44 9.72
N THR A 425 2.58 11.76 9.56
CA THR A 425 2.50 12.72 10.68
C THR A 425 1.16 12.60 11.43
N LEU A 426 0.04 12.62 10.71
CA LEU A 426 -1.30 12.50 11.29
C LEU A 426 -1.53 11.11 11.91
N ALA A 427 -1.05 10.06 11.25
CA ALA A 427 -1.19 8.69 11.71
C ALA A 427 -0.39 8.39 12.99
N ALA A 428 0.66 9.15 13.29
CA ALA A 428 1.38 9.06 14.56
C ALA A 428 0.44 9.41 15.73
N GLY A 429 -0.27 10.54 15.63
CA GLY A 429 -1.25 10.96 16.62
C GLY A 429 -2.41 9.98 16.74
N ALA A 430 -2.94 9.50 15.62
CA ALA A 430 -3.98 8.47 15.61
C ALA A 430 -3.52 7.16 16.25
N SER A 431 -2.28 6.73 16.01
CA SER A 431 -1.71 5.52 16.64
C SER A 431 -1.59 5.70 18.16
N HIS A 432 -1.24 6.90 18.64
CA HIS A 432 -1.23 7.19 20.07
C HIS A 432 -2.64 7.10 20.68
N LEU A 433 -3.67 7.59 19.99
CA LEU A 433 -5.06 7.41 20.42
C LEU A 433 -5.46 5.94 20.50
N CYS A 434 -5.00 5.09 19.56
CA CYS A 434 -5.18 3.64 19.67
C CYS A 434 -4.55 3.08 20.95
N THR A 435 -3.31 3.47 21.27
CA THR A 435 -2.64 3.07 22.52
C THR A 435 -3.44 3.47 23.76
N LEU A 436 -3.98 4.69 23.81
CA LEU A 436 -4.79 5.16 24.93
C LEU A 436 -6.10 4.38 25.07
N HIS A 437 -6.72 4.05 23.94
CA HIS A 437 -7.92 3.23 23.88
C HIS A 437 -7.65 1.80 24.39
N ASP A 438 -6.55 1.21 23.94
CA ASP A 438 -6.18 -0.18 24.20
C ASP A 438 -5.37 -0.35 25.50
N LYS A 439 -5.35 0.65 26.39
CA LYS A 439 -4.50 0.70 27.59
C LYS A 439 -4.60 -0.54 28.49
N GLU A 440 -5.78 -1.14 28.60
CA GLU A 440 -6.03 -2.28 29.49
C GLU A 440 -5.39 -3.56 28.94
N VAL A 441 -5.63 -3.89 27.68
CA VAL A 441 -4.99 -5.04 27.02
C VAL A 441 -3.48 -4.84 26.92
N LEU A 442 -3.01 -3.62 26.62
CA LEU A 442 -1.59 -3.30 26.57
C LEU A 442 -0.91 -3.48 27.93
N SER A 443 -1.56 -3.09 29.03
CA SER A 443 -1.05 -3.35 30.38
C SER A 443 -0.96 -4.85 30.66
N GLY A 444 -1.97 -5.63 30.25
CA GLY A 444 -1.95 -7.08 30.35
C GLY A 444 -0.79 -7.72 29.56
N LEU A 445 -0.60 -7.31 28.30
CA LEU A 445 0.49 -7.78 27.45
C LEU A 445 1.86 -7.47 28.05
N ALA A 446 2.03 -6.25 28.58
CA ALA A 446 3.27 -5.85 29.25
C ALA A 446 3.54 -6.71 30.49
N LYS A 447 2.51 -6.98 31.32
CA LYS A 447 2.62 -7.89 32.48
C LYS A 447 2.97 -9.32 32.07
N ALA A 448 2.50 -9.77 30.91
CA ALA A 448 2.85 -11.07 30.33
C ALA A 448 4.26 -11.11 29.69
N GLY A 449 5.02 -10.00 29.73
CA GLY A 449 6.40 -9.92 29.26
C GLY A 449 6.55 -9.47 27.80
N MET A 450 5.46 -9.07 27.14
CA MET A 450 5.49 -8.59 25.76
C MET A 450 5.93 -7.13 25.69
N ALA A 451 6.92 -6.84 24.84
CA ALA A 451 7.35 -5.48 24.54
C ALA A 451 6.51 -4.89 23.40
N ILE A 452 5.77 -3.83 23.70
CA ILE A 452 4.99 -3.05 22.75
C ILE A 452 5.61 -1.67 22.58
N ARG A 453 5.56 -1.15 21.36
CA ARG A 453 5.85 0.24 21.03
C ARG A 453 4.54 1.02 21.08
N THR A 454 4.45 1.99 22.00
CA THR A 454 3.23 2.78 22.28
C THR A 454 3.07 4.01 21.38
N GLY A 455 4.08 4.30 20.55
CA GLY A 455 4.12 5.47 19.66
C GLY A 455 4.49 6.78 20.36
N GLU A 456 4.91 6.75 21.63
CA GLU A 456 5.43 7.92 22.37
C GLU A 456 6.67 8.54 21.71
N ASP A 457 7.42 7.74 20.96
CA ASP A 457 8.56 8.17 20.15
C ASP A 457 8.14 8.78 18.81
N GLY A 458 6.84 8.98 18.62
CA GLY A 458 6.26 9.51 17.41
C GLY A 458 6.20 8.51 16.26
N ILE A 459 6.55 7.22 16.42
CA ILE A 459 6.47 6.19 15.37
C ILE A 459 5.22 5.32 15.58
N GLY A 460 4.31 5.30 14.61
CA GLY A 460 3.02 4.62 14.70
C GLY A 460 2.90 3.36 13.82
N LEU A 461 1.65 2.89 13.71
CA LEU A 461 1.31 1.69 12.92
C LEU A 461 1.62 1.88 11.43
N LEU A 462 1.24 3.03 10.85
CA LEU A 462 1.48 3.29 9.43
C LEU A 462 2.96 3.42 9.11
N ASP A 463 3.82 3.89 10.01
CA ASP A 463 5.26 3.94 9.78
C ASP A 463 5.86 2.56 9.62
N HIS A 464 5.45 1.62 10.48
CA HIS A 464 5.87 0.23 10.38
C HIS A 464 5.34 -0.42 9.10
N LEU A 465 4.07 -0.17 8.74
CA LEU A 465 3.50 -0.64 7.48
C LEU A 465 4.24 -0.06 6.27
N TYR A 466 4.57 1.24 6.30
CA TYR A 466 5.25 1.92 5.21
C TYR A 466 6.70 1.46 5.07
N MET A 467 7.47 1.49 6.14
CA MET A 467 8.93 1.30 6.07
C MET A 467 9.35 -0.16 6.16
N LYS A 468 8.56 -1.00 6.85
CA LYS A 468 8.93 -2.39 7.14
C LYS A 468 7.98 -3.42 6.53
N GLY A 469 6.74 -3.06 6.23
CA GLY A 469 5.71 -4.01 5.80
C GLY A 469 5.37 -5.06 6.87
N GLY A 470 5.70 -4.79 8.14
CA GLY A 470 5.57 -5.76 9.23
C GLY A 470 5.92 -5.15 10.59
N HIS A 471 6.23 -6.00 11.58
CA HIS A 471 6.46 -5.59 12.98
C HIS A 471 5.23 -4.92 13.62
N ILE A 472 4.06 -5.31 13.15
CA ILE A 472 2.76 -4.90 13.66
C ILE A 472 1.97 -6.15 14.07
N TYR A 473 1.05 -5.97 15.00
CA TYR A 473 -0.02 -6.92 15.26
C TYR A 473 -1.35 -6.16 15.41
N ILE A 474 -2.33 -6.54 14.58
CA ILE A 474 -3.72 -6.11 14.71
C ILE A 474 -4.46 -7.29 15.35
N ASP A 475 -5.02 -7.07 16.54
CA ASP A 475 -5.51 -8.17 17.36
C ASP A 475 -6.79 -8.81 16.83
N HIS A 476 -6.75 -10.13 16.65
CA HIS A 476 -7.90 -10.99 16.36
C HIS A 476 -8.16 -12.00 17.50
N GLY A 477 -7.66 -11.70 18.70
CA GLY A 477 -7.93 -12.44 19.93
C GLY A 477 -6.74 -13.19 20.51
N ALA A 478 -5.54 -13.11 19.91
CA ALA A 478 -4.35 -13.71 20.51
C ALA A 478 -3.88 -12.90 21.73
N ALA A 479 -4.14 -11.59 21.74
CA ALA A 479 -3.71 -10.73 22.85
C ALA A 479 -4.31 -11.18 24.18
N GLN A 480 -5.61 -11.45 24.22
CA GLN A 480 -6.26 -11.93 25.45
C GLN A 480 -5.69 -13.29 25.91
N MET A 481 -5.36 -14.19 24.98
CA MET A 481 -4.73 -15.48 25.33
C MET A 481 -3.32 -15.31 25.92
N ILE A 482 -2.60 -14.26 25.53
CA ILE A 482 -1.32 -13.89 26.16
C ILE A 482 -1.57 -13.35 27.57
N VAL A 483 -2.54 -12.45 27.74
CA VAL A 483 -2.92 -11.87 29.04
C VAL A 483 -3.34 -12.97 30.03
N ASP A 484 -4.09 -13.97 29.56
CA ASP A 484 -4.57 -15.10 30.36
C ASP A 484 -3.48 -16.16 30.61
N GLY A 485 -2.28 -16.01 30.04
CA GLY A 485 -1.16 -16.94 30.18
C GLY A 485 -1.27 -18.23 29.37
N ARG A 486 -2.27 -18.35 28.48
CA ARG A 486 -2.41 -19.47 27.54
C ARG A 486 -1.31 -19.48 26.48
N ILE A 487 -0.83 -18.29 26.12
CA ILE A 487 0.36 -18.11 25.27
C ILE A 487 1.42 -17.41 26.12
N LYS A 488 2.56 -18.05 26.32
CA LYS A 488 3.68 -17.47 27.07
C LYS A 488 4.52 -16.61 26.13
N VAL A 489 4.98 -15.45 26.60
CA VAL A 489 5.94 -14.63 25.84
C VAL A 489 7.33 -14.77 26.45
N HIS A 490 8.32 -15.02 25.60
CA HIS A 490 9.72 -14.98 25.98
C HIS A 490 10.47 -13.96 25.14
N ARG A 491 11.03 -12.95 25.80
CA ARG A 491 11.72 -11.85 25.13
C ARG A 491 13.24 -12.03 25.21
N CYS A 492 13.89 -12.03 24.07
CA CYS A 492 15.35 -12.05 24.00
C CYS A 492 15.85 -11.16 22.85
N LYS A 493 16.51 -10.05 23.19
CA LYS A 493 17.04 -9.09 22.20
C LYS A 493 18.07 -9.73 21.26
N GLY A 494 18.88 -10.66 21.77
CA GLY A 494 19.86 -11.41 20.98
C GLY A 494 19.24 -12.51 20.11
N GLY A 495 17.94 -12.79 20.26
CA GLY A 495 17.25 -13.82 19.51
C GLY A 495 17.63 -15.25 19.91
N VAL A 496 17.37 -16.19 19.00
CA VAL A 496 17.71 -17.60 19.17
C VAL A 496 19.20 -17.79 18.90
N LYS A 497 19.91 -18.48 19.80
CA LYS A 497 21.32 -18.79 19.66
C LYS A 497 21.53 -20.09 18.89
N GLU A 498 20.84 -21.16 19.27
CA GLU A 498 20.91 -22.48 18.63
C GLU A 498 19.69 -23.33 18.96
N LEU A 499 19.49 -24.41 18.20
CA LEU A 499 18.57 -25.50 18.52
C LEU A 499 19.39 -26.65 19.14
N TYR A 500 18.89 -27.24 20.22
CA TYR A 500 19.40 -28.52 20.75
C TYR A 500 18.39 -29.63 20.47
N SER A 501 18.69 -30.87 20.84
CA SER A 501 17.89 -32.04 20.43
C SER A 501 16.39 -31.97 20.78
N SER A 502 16.01 -31.31 21.89
CA SER A 502 14.63 -31.22 22.40
C SER A 502 14.13 -29.77 22.60
N GLY A 503 14.79 -28.76 22.02
CA GLY A 503 14.34 -27.38 22.19
C GLY A 503 15.26 -26.32 21.59
N ILE A 504 15.08 -25.08 22.05
CA ILE A 504 15.84 -23.91 21.61
C ILE A 504 16.60 -23.27 22.77
N GLU A 505 17.83 -22.82 22.52
CA GLU A 505 18.60 -21.99 23.43
C GLU A 505 18.63 -20.54 22.91
N MET A 506 18.30 -19.62 23.79
CA MET A 506 18.25 -18.19 23.53
C MET A 506 19.63 -17.55 23.76
N ALA A 507 19.88 -16.39 23.16
CA ALA A 507 21.16 -15.69 23.33
C ALA A 507 21.45 -15.25 24.78
N ASP A 508 20.44 -15.18 25.64
CA ASP A 508 20.58 -14.91 27.07
C ASP A 508 20.83 -16.18 27.91
N GLY A 509 20.98 -17.35 27.27
CA GLY A 509 21.20 -18.64 27.92
C GLY A 509 19.91 -19.37 28.31
N THR A 510 18.73 -18.77 28.14
CA THR A 510 17.46 -19.44 28.44
C THR A 510 17.23 -20.63 27.52
N ARG A 511 16.86 -21.78 28.09
CA ARG A 511 16.46 -22.97 27.33
C ARG A 511 14.95 -23.15 27.36
N ILE A 512 14.36 -23.33 26.17
CA ILE A 512 12.93 -23.55 25.99
C ILE A 512 12.76 -24.90 25.30
N GLU A 513 12.28 -25.88 26.07
CA GLU A 513 11.90 -27.19 25.54
C GLU A 513 10.79 -27.07 24.50
N SER A 514 10.99 -27.70 23.33
CA SER A 514 10.10 -27.57 22.18
C SER A 514 10.01 -28.88 21.41
N ASP A 515 8.79 -29.36 21.17
CA ASP A 515 8.51 -30.47 20.27
C ASP A 515 8.21 -29.97 18.84
N VAL A 516 7.78 -28.70 18.75
CA VAL A 516 7.50 -28.00 17.49
C VAL A 516 8.10 -26.60 17.56
N VAL A 517 8.84 -26.21 16.52
CA VAL A 517 9.35 -24.85 16.34
C VAL A 517 8.81 -24.29 15.03
N VAL A 518 8.10 -23.16 15.11
CA VAL A 518 7.60 -22.43 13.95
C VAL A 518 8.40 -21.16 13.77
N THR A 519 9.00 -20.94 12.60
CA THR A 519 9.65 -19.67 12.28
C THR A 519 8.64 -18.73 11.64
N ALA A 520 8.26 -17.68 12.35
CA ALA A 520 7.42 -16.59 11.87
C ALA A 520 8.30 -15.35 11.59
N THR A 521 9.36 -15.58 10.82
CA THR A 521 10.48 -14.66 10.59
C THR A 521 10.31 -13.76 9.38
N GLY A 522 9.19 -13.88 8.66
CA GLY A 522 8.85 -13.06 7.51
C GLY A 522 9.43 -13.57 6.21
N PHE A 523 9.44 -12.71 5.20
CA PHE A 523 9.84 -13.02 3.83
C PHE A 523 10.86 -11.99 3.34
N GLU A 524 11.65 -12.35 2.34
CA GLU A 524 12.57 -11.42 1.71
C GLU A 524 11.82 -10.24 1.05
N LYS A 525 12.53 -9.12 0.87
CA LYS A 525 11.94 -7.93 0.24
C LYS A 525 11.77 -8.13 -1.26
N ASN A 526 10.84 -7.40 -1.88
CA ASN A 526 10.58 -7.48 -3.33
C ASN A 526 11.80 -7.23 -4.22
N GLY A 527 12.81 -6.51 -3.72
CA GLY A 527 14.06 -6.35 -4.46
C GLY A 527 14.72 -7.67 -4.84
N SER A 528 14.50 -8.75 -4.06
CA SER A 528 14.99 -10.09 -4.40
C SER A 528 14.30 -10.67 -5.64
N VAL A 529 13.03 -10.32 -5.90
CA VAL A 529 12.31 -10.74 -7.11
C VAL A 529 12.92 -10.08 -8.35
N VAL A 530 13.27 -8.80 -8.27
CA VAL A 530 13.95 -8.09 -9.36
C VAL A 530 15.31 -8.73 -9.61
N LEU A 531 16.08 -8.97 -8.54
CA LEU A 531 17.37 -9.63 -8.62
C LEU A 531 17.28 -11.02 -9.27
N GLY A 532 16.27 -11.82 -8.89
CA GLY A 532 16.06 -13.17 -9.42
C GLY A 532 15.64 -13.20 -10.88
N LEU A 533 14.79 -12.26 -11.33
CA LEU A 533 14.25 -12.25 -12.69
C LEU A 533 15.11 -11.47 -13.70
N PHE A 534 15.76 -10.40 -13.28
CA PHE A 534 16.49 -9.47 -14.15
C PHE A 534 18.00 -9.46 -13.91
N GLY A 535 18.49 -10.15 -12.88
CA GLY A 535 19.90 -10.17 -12.51
C GLY A 535 20.37 -8.92 -11.78
N ASN A 536 21.64 -8.95 -11.35
CA ASN A 536 22.21 -7.94 -10.45
C ASN A 536 22.32 -6.55 -11.10
N GLU A 537 22.71 -6.49 -12.38
CA GLU A 537 22.89 -5.22 -13.10
C GLU A 537 21.62 -4.37 -13.12
N ILE A 538 20.49 -4.98 -13.52
CA ILE A 538 19.20 -4.27 -13.57
C ILE A 538 18.72 -3.96 -12.15
N ALA A 539 18.88 -4.89 -11.20
CA ALA A 539 18.49 -4.67 -9.81
C ALA A 539 19.22 -3.48 -9.17
N GLU A 540 20.51 -3.30 -9.45
CA GLU A 540 21.28 -2.13 -9.03
C GLU A 540 20.80 -0.85 -9.73
N LYS A 541 20.60 -0.89 -11.06
CA LYS A 541 20.15 0.26 -11.85
C LYS A 541 18.81 0.85 -11.38
N VAL A 542 17.86 0.00 -10.99
CA VAL A 542 16.55 0.44 -10.46
C VAL A 542 16.53 0.62 -8.95
N ALA A 543 17.68 0.51 -8.28
CA ALA A 543 17.80 0.53 -6.83
C ALA A 543 16.76 -0.40 -6.15
N ALA A 544 16.69 -1.67 -6.59
CA ALA A 544 15.64 -2.61 -6.17
C ALA A 544 15.58 -2.84 -4.65
N HIS A 545 16.70 -2.70 -3.94
CA HIS A 545 16.78 -2.79 -2.47
C HIS A 545 16.02 -1.66 -1.74
N ASP A 546 15.80 -0.55 -2.43
CA ASP A 546 15.13 0.67 -1.94
C ASP A 546 13.65 0.74 -2.35
N TRP A 547 13.16 -0.21 -3.15
CA TRP A 547 11.76 -0.22 -3.59
C TRP A 547 10.80 -0.26 -2.40
N GLY A 548 9.75 0.54 -2.50
CA GLY A 548 8.78 0.76 -1.43
C GLY A 548 9.23 1.78 -0.38
N ARG A 549 10.50 2.20 -0.31
CA ARG A 549 10.87 3.34 0.55
C ARG A 549 10.33 4.66 -0.01
N LEU A 550 10.39 5.70 0.80
CA LEU A 550 10.04 7.06 0.38
C LEU A 550 11.27 7.76 -0.22
N ASP A 551 11.06 8.52 -1.29
CA ASP A 551 12.04 9.43 -1.87
C ASP A 551 12.03 10.81 -1.18
N GLU A 552 12.81 11.75 -1.70
CA GLU A 552 12.90 13.12 -1.19
C GLU A 552 11.57 13.91 -1.27
N GLU A 553 10.65 13.50 -2.15
CA GLU A 553 9.30 14.05 -2.26
C GLU A 553 8.31 13.31 -1.35
N SER A 554 8.78 12.34 -0.58
CA SER A 554 7.96 11.42 0.20
C SER A 554 6.99 10.60 -0.66
N GLU A 555 7.37 10.25 -1.89
CA GLU A 555 6.65 9.30 -2.73
C GLU A 555 7.33 7.93 -2.75
N ARG A 556 6.57 6.88 -2.99
CA ARG A 556 7.10 5.50 -2.97
C ARG A 556 8.05 5.28 -4.15
N LYS A 557 9.26 4.80 -3.88
CA LYS A 557 10.23 4.39 -4.91
C LYS A 557 9.80 3.08 -5.56
N GLY A 558 9.83 3.04 -6.90
CA GLY A 558 9.55 1.85 -7.70
C GLY A 558 8.09 1.38 -7.74
N TRP A 559 7.25 1.73 -6.76
CA TRP A 559 5.84 1.34 -6.74
C TRP A 559 4.98 2.38 -7.46
N TRP A 560 4.19 1.89 -8.43
CA TRP A 560 3.22 2.68 -9.22
C TRP A 560 3.82 3.83 -10.04
N ARG A 561 5.14 3.92 -10.12
CA ARG A 561 5.94 4.98 -10.75
C ARG A 561 7.00 4.35 -11.66
N PRO A 562 7.57 5.12 -12.62
CA PRO A 562 8.69 4.66 -13.42
C PRO A 562 9.85 4.20 -12.52
N THR A 563 10.44 3.04 -12.84
CA THR A 563 11.53 2.44 -12.04
C THR A 563 12.92 2.99 -12.40
N GLY A 564 13.01 3.84 -13.43
CA GLY A 564 14.27 4.25 -14.05
C GLY A 564 14.82 3.25 -15.08
N PHE A 565 14.14 2.11 -15.27
CA PHE A 565 14.41 1.18 -16.35
C PHE A 565 13.20 1.14 -17.30
N PRO A 566 13.37 1.48 -18.59
CA PRO A 566 12.27 1.51 -19.55
C PRO A 566 11.50 0.19 -19.59
N GLY A 567 10.18 0.29 -19.52
CA GLY A 567 9.27 -0.84 -19.57
C GLY A 567 9.14 -1.66 -18.29
N LEU A 568 9.96 -1.44 -17.25
CA LEU A 568 9.83 -2.16 -15.97
C LEU A 568 9.00 -1.36 -14.96
N TRP A 569 7.97 -1.98 -14.42
CA TRP A 569 7.05 -1.39 -13.45
C TRP A 569 6.73 -2.32 -12.28
N CYS A 570 6.16 -1.76 -11.21
CA CYS A 570 5.77 -2.52 -10.03
C CYS A 570 4.39 -2.10 -9.53
N MET A 571 3.50 -3.09 -9.40
CA MET A 571 2.14 -2.91 -8.88
C MET A 571 1.99 -3.67 -7.56
N LYS A 572 2.01 -2.96 -6.44
CA LYS A 572 2.11 -3.55 -5.09
C LYS A 572 1.13 -2.90 -4.13
N GLY A 573 0.82 -3.61 -3.04
CA GLY A 573 0.10 -3.07 -1.91
C GLY A 573 -1.01 -3.97 -1.36
N ALA A 574 -1.68 -3.46 -0.32
CA ALA A 574 -2.95 -4.00 0.14
C ALA A 574 -4.06 -3.70 -0.91
N PHE A 575 -5.27 -4.22 -0.69
CA PHE A 575 -6.38 -4.07 -1.63
C PHE A 575 -6.73 -2.61 -1.93
N ASN A 576 -6.71 -1.73 -0.92
CA ASN A 576 -6.96 -0.31 -1.14
C ASN A 576 -5.90 0.31 -2.06
N TRP A 577 -4.60 0.12 -1.79
CA TRP A 577 -3.53 0.63 -2.67
C TRP A 577 -3.60 0.01 -4.06
N SER A 578 -3.97 -1.27 -4.14
CA SER A 578 -4.21 -1.93 -5.41
C SER A 578 -5.23 -1.16 -6.24
N ARG A 579 -6.43 -0.94 -5.70
CA ARG A 579 -7.52 -0.21 -6.38
C ARG A 579 -7.17 1.25 -6.65
N GLN A 580 -6.53 1.90 -5.70
CA GLN A 580 -6.16 3.31 -5.74
C GLN A 580 -5.14 3.65 -6.83
N TYR A 581 -4.16 2.76 -7.06
CA TYR A 581 -3.01 3.05 -7.94
C TYR A 581 -2.99 2.21 -9.23
N SER A 582 -3.82 1.16 -9.35
CA SER A 582 -3.88 0.35 -10.57
C SER A 582 -4.26 1.17 -11.81
N GLY A 583 -5.29 2.02 -11.69
CA GLY A 583 -5.72 2.90 -12.78
C GLY A 583 -4.66 3.93 -13.17
N LEU A 584 -3.97 4.50 -12.19
CA LEU A 584 -2.89 5.48 -12.41
C LEU A 584 -1.69 4.84 -13.10
N LEU A 585 -1.29 3.64 -12.69
CA LEU A 585 -0.21 2.91 -13.36
C LEU A 585 -0.60 2.51 -14.79
N ALA A 586 -1.83 2.06 -14.99
CA ALA A 586 -2.33 1.68 -16.31
C ALA A 586 -2.38 2.90 -17.25
N MET A 587 -2.80 4.07 -16.75
CA MET A 587 -2.76 5.33 -17.52
C MET A 587 -1.35 5.79 -17.87
N GLN A 588 -0.38 5.64 -16.97
CA GLN A 588 1.02 5.96 -17.31
C GLN A 588 1.51 5.10 -18.48
N ILE A 589 1.17 3.82 -18.47
CA ILE A 589 1.51 2.91 -19.58
C ILE A 589 0.74 3.30 -20.84
N ASP A 590 -0.58 3.45 -20.78
CA ASP A 590 -1.40 3.86 -21.93
C ASP A 590 -0.92 5.19 -22.55
N ALA A 591 -0.49 6.15 -21.71
CA ALA A 591 0.10 7.40 -22.17
C ALA A 591 1.41 7.19 -22.96
N ILE A 592 2.27 6.27 -22.53
CA ILE A 592 3.49 5.92 -23.29
C ILE A 592 3.11 5.25 -24.61
N GLU A 593 2.15 4.32 -24.58
CA GLU A 593 1.69 3.58 -25.76
C GLU A 593 1.02 4.48 -26.81
N ARG A 594 0.44 5.59 -26.37
CA ARG A 594 -0.16 6.63 -27.23
C ARG A 594 0.83 7.73 -27.65
N GLY A 595 2.08 7.72 -27.16
CA GLY A 595 3.05 8.79 -27.41
C GLY A 595 2.69 10.12 -26.71
N TYR A 596 2.00 10.06 -25.58
CA TYR A 596 1.70 11.23 -24.75
C TYR A 596 2.81 11.56 -23.75
N ASN A 597 3.71 10.61 -23.49
CA ASN A 597 4.80 10.71 -22.54
C ASN A 597 6.15 10.44 -23.22
N ASP A 598 6.55 11.32 -24.13
CA ASP A 598 7.79 11.16 -24.92
C ASP A 598 9.06 11.18 -24.06
N ASP A 599 9.00 11.87 -22.91
CA ASP A 599 10.12 11.96 -21.96
C ASP A 599 10.43 10.62 -21.26
N TYR A 600 9.54 9.62 -21.37
CA TYR A 600 9.70 8.33 -20.71
C TYR A 600 10.96 7.56 -21.14
N TYR A 601 11.32 7.64 -22.42
CA TYR A 601 12.49 6.93 -22.97
C TYR A 601 13.78 7.77 -22.93
N MET A 602 13.72 9.03 -22.50
CA MET A 602 14.85 9.97 -22.54
C MET A 602 15.76 9.88 -21.29
N VAL A 603 15.81 8.72 -20.62
CA VAL A 603 16.49 8.48 -19.34
C VAL A 603 17.99 8.21 -19.50
#